data_AF-A0A8C9FH46-F1
#
_entry.id   AF-A0A8C9FH46-F1
#
_cell.length_a   1.000
_cell.length_b   1.000
_cell.length_c   1.000
_cell.angle_alpha   90.00
_cell.angle_beta   90.00
_cell.angle_gamma   90.00
#
_symmetry.space_group_name_H-M   'P 1'
#
loop_
_entity.id
_entity.type
_entity.pdbx_description
1 polymer ?
#
loop_
_entity_poly.entity_id
_entity_poly.type
_entity_poly.pdbx_seq_one_letter_code
_entity_poly.pdbx_strand_id
1 'polypeptide(L)'
;MIFFKKKKVTTCSIVTRLQKHVDIKKHLSCSRITFIDIQYLKQVQQPSVAQLRSTMVDPAINLFFLKMKGELEQTKDKLEQAQNELSAWKFTPDR
;
A
#
# COMPACT_ATOMS: atom_id res chain seq x y z
N MET A 1 -50.21 3.45 -45.28
CA MET A 1 -48.83 3.92 -45.01
C MET A 1 -48.61 4.47 -43.57
N ILE A 2 -49.39 4.03 -42.56
CA ILE A 2 -49.41 4.64 -41.21
C ILE A 2 -48.63 3.80 -40.18
N PHE A 3 -48.55 2.47 -40.38
CA PHE A 3 -47.83 1.54 -39.51
C PHE A 3 -46.31 1.79 -39.45
N PHE A 4 -45.69 2.19 -40.57
CA PHE A 4 -44.24 2.45 -40.64
C PHE A 4 -43.80 3.67 -39.80
N LYS A 5 -44.63 4.71 -39.72
CA LYS A 5 -44.36 5.91 -38.92
C LYS A 5 -44.45 5.61 -37.41
N LYS A 6 -45.46 4.84 -36.98
CA LYS A 6 -45.62 4.44 -35.58
C LYS A 6 -44.49 3.50 -35.12
N LYS A 7 -44.04 2.58 -36.00
CA LYS A 7 -42.90 1.68 -35.77
C LYS A 7 -41.57 2.45 -35.69
N LYS A 8 -41.32 3.43 -36.58
CA LYS A 8 -40.12 4.31 -36.52
C LYS A 8 -40.06 5.18 -35.26
N VAL A 9 -41.19 5.75 -34.84
CA VAL A 9 -41.27 6.58 -33.62
C VAL A 9 -41.06 5.74 -32.36
N THR A 10 -41.69 4.57 -32.26
CA THR A 10 -41.45 3.64 -31.14
C THR A 10 -40.03 3.08 -31.14
N THR A 11 -39.43 2.78 -32.29
CA THR A 11 -38.02 2.37 -32.34
C THR A 11 -37.08 3.48 -31.86
N CYS A 12 -37.36 4.76 -32.15
CA CYS A 12 -36.54 5.87 -31.67
C CYS A 12 -36.64 6.05 -30.14
N SER A 13 -37.85 5.95 -29.57
CA SER A 13 -38.05 5.98 -28.11
C SER A 13 -37.46 4.77 -27.39
N ILE A 14 -37.50 3.58 -27.98
CA ILE A 14 -36.89 2.37 -27.42
C ILE A 14 -35.36 2.45 -27.48
N VAL A 15 -34.80 2.91 -28.60
CA VAL A 15 -33.34 3.08 -28.76
C VAL A 15 -32.80 4.11 -27.76
N THR A 16 -33.47 5.24 -27.57
CA THR A 16 -33.05 6.23 -26.55
C THR A 16 -33.18 5.72 -25.12
N ARG A 17 -34.19 4.89 -24.81
CA ARG A 17 -34.33 4.23 -23.51
C ARG A 17 -33.24 3.18 -23.28
N LEU A 18 -32.94 2.36 -24.29
CA LEU A 18 -31.87 1.36 -24.22
C LEU A 18 -30.50 2.02 -24.09
N GLN A 19 -30.25 3.12 -24.80
CA GLN A 19 -29.03 3.90 -24.69
C GLN A 19 -28.84 4.42 -23.25
N LYS A 20 -29.89 4.99 -22.63
CA LYS A 20 -29.85 5.38 -21.22
C LYS A 20 -29.50 4.22 -20.28
N HIS A 21 -30.08 3.03 -20.49
CA HIS A 21 -29.74 1.85 -19.69
C HIS A 21 -28.29 1.39 -19.88
N VAL A 22 -27.76 1.47 -21.10
CA VAL A 22 -26.35 1.16 -21.38
C VAL A 22 -25.42 2.17 -20.71
N ASP A 23 -25.74 3.46 -20.77
CA ASP A 23 -24.92 4.51 -20.16
C ASP A 23 -24.94 4.45 -18.62
N ILE A 24 -26.12 4.16 -18.04
CA ILE A 24 -26.24 3.87 -16.60
C ILE A 24 -25.38 2.65 -16.24
N LYS A 25 -25.45 1.56 -17.02
CA LYS A 25 -24.67 0.34 -16.74
C LYS A 25 -23.16 0.59 -16.85
N LYS A 26 -22.72 1.40 -17.83
CA LYS A 26 -21.33 1.84 -17.97
C LYS A 26 -20.89 2.70 -16.78
N HIS A 27 -21.71 3.64 -16.35
CA HIS A 27 -21.42 4.50 -15.20
C HIS A 27 -21.29 3.68 -13.90
N LEU A 28 -22.23 2.78 -13.62
CA LEU A 28 -22.14 1.87 -12.46
C LEU A 28 -20.91 0.97 -12.51
N SER A 29 -20.46 0.58 -13.71
CA SER A 29 -19.25 -0.23 -13.86
C SER A 29 -17.99 0.59 -13.62
N CYS A 30 -17.92 1.81 -14.15
CA CYS A 30 -16.81 2.75 -13.89
C CYS A 30 -16.73 3.10 -12.39
N SER A 31 -17.87 3.43 -11.75
CA SER A 31 -17.91 3.69 -10.30
C SER A 31 -17.48 2.50 -9.45
N ARG A 32 -17.71 1.26 -9.90
CA ARG A 32 -17.18 0.06 -9.23
C ARG A 32 -15.68 -0.07 -9.40
N ILE A 33 -15.16 0.15 -10.60
CA ILE A 33 -13.72 0.08 -10.89
C ILE A 33 -12.98 1.12 -10.04
N THR A 34 -13.43 2.38 -10.04
CA THR A 34 -12.81 3.44 -9.24
C THR A 34 -12.88 3.17 -7.74
N PHE A 35 -13.97 2.58 -7.24
CA PHE A 35 -14.07 2.17 -5.84
C PHE A 35 -13.05 1.08 -5.48
N ILE A 36 -12.86 0.08 -6.36
CA ILE A 36 -11.87 -0.99 -6.16
C ILE A 36 -10.46 -0.41 -6.16
N ASP A 37 -10.14 0.47 -7.11
CA ASP A 37 -8.83 1.12 -7.21
C ASP A 37 -8.52 1.94 -5.94
N ILE A 38 -9.50 2.71 -5.44
CA ILE A 38 -9.34 3.47 -4.19
C ILE A 38 -9.13 2.54 -2.99
N GLN A 39 -9.86 1.43 -2.89
CA GLN A 39 -9.69 0.48 -1.79
C GLN A 39 -8.33 -0.22 -1.84
N TYR A 40 -7.88 -0.58 -3.04
CA TYR A 40 -6.54 -1.15 -3.25
C TYR A 40 -5.44 -0.16 -2.87
N LEU A 41 -5.52 1.09 -3.35
CA LEU A 41 -4.56 2.14 -3.00
C LEU A 41 -4.55 2.42 -1.49
N LYS A 42 -5.71 2.41 -0.84
CA LYS A 42 -5.80 2.53 0.63
C LYS A 42 -5.12 1.37 1.35
N GLN A 43 -5.18 0.14 0.84
CA GLN A 43 -4.48 -0.99 1.46
C GLN A 43 -2.96 -0.88 1.29
N VAL A 44 -2.50 -0.47 0.11
CA VAL A 44 -1.07 -0.31 -0.20
C VAL A 44 -0.47 0.89 0.54
N GLN A 45 -1.25 1.96 0.71
CA GLN A 45 -0.82 3.22 1.32
C GLN A 45 -1.32 3.40 2.76
N GLN A 46 -1.60 2.33 3.50
CA GLN A 46 -1.70 2.44 4.96
C GLN A 46 -0.28 2.45 5.51
N PRO A 47 0.32 3.62 5.82
CA PRO A 47 1.61 3.65 6.50
C PRO A 47 1.45 2.89 7.81
N SER A 48 2.35 1.94 8.05
CA SER A 48 2.41 1.23 9.32
C SER A 48 2.49 2.25 10.46
N VAL A 49 1.91 1.91 11.62
CA VAL A 49 1.94 2.78 12.82
C VAL A 49 3.38 3.19 13.16
N ALA A 50 4.39 2.36 12.85
CA ALA A 50 5.80 2.69 13.01
C ALA A 50 6.27 3.79 12.04
N GLN A 51 5.82 3.77 10.79
CA GLN A 51 6.11 4.80 9.79
C GLN A 51 5.43 6.12 10.15
N LEU A 52 4.17 6.07 10.60
CA LEU A 52 3.44 7.25 11.10
C LEU A 52 4.14 7.89 12.31
N ARG A 53 4.62 7.07 13.26
CA ARG A 53 5.43 7.56 14.38
C ARG A 53 6.72 8.21 13.89
N SER A 54 7.42 7.61 12.92
CA SER A 54 8.65 8.18 12.36
C SER A 54 8.44 9.52 11.63
N THR A 55 7.26 9.74 11.02
CA THR A 55 6.90 11.01 10.37
C THR A 55 6.41 12.07 11.37
N MET A 56 5.97 11.66 12.56
CA MET A 56 5.52 12.56 13.63
C MET A 56 6.69 13.03 14.51
N VAL A 57 7.76 12.24 14.61
CA VAL A 57 9.02 12.68 15.20
C VAL A 57 9.68 13.65 14.22
N ASP A 58 10.22 14.75 14.73
CA ASP A 58 11.00 15.69 13.93
C ASP A 58 12.05 14.94 13.08
N PRO A 59 12.14 15.20 11.76
CA PRO A 59 13.02 14.44 10.87
C PRO A 59 14.49 14.41 11.31
N ALA A 60 14.99 15.51 11.91
CA ALA A 60 16.36 15.56 12.41
C ALA A 60 16.51 14.70 13.68
N ILE A 61 15.57 14.80 14.62
CA ILE A 61 15.56 13.96 15.84
C ILE A 61 15.49 12.47 15.47
N ASN A 62 14.63 12.10 14.52
CA ASN A 62 14.50 10.73 14.06
C ASN A 62 15.81 10.20 13.44
N LEU A 63 16.50 11.04 12.66
CA LEU A 63 17.80 10.67 12.09
C LEU A 63 18.86 10.42 13.17
N PHE A 64 18.94 11.27 14.20
CA PHE A 64 19.85 11.06 15.33
C PHE A 64 19.52 9.77 16.09
N PHE A 65 18.23 9.51 16.35
CA PHE A 65 17.81 8.30 17.05
C PHE A 65 18.17 7.02 16.27
N LEU A 66 17.97 7.02 14.95
CA LEU A 66 18.35 5.91 14.08
C LEU A 66 19.87 5.68 14.10
N LYS A 67 20.65 6.77 14.05
CA LYS A 67 22.12 6.69 14.11
C LYS A 67 22.60 6.11 15.44
N MET A 68 22.09 6.62 16.56
CA MET A 68 22.41 6.12 17.90
C MET A 68 22.07 4.64 18.05
N LYS A 69 20.89 4.22 17.55
CA LYS A 69 20.50 2.81 17.57
C LYS A 69 21.47 1.94 16.77
N GLY A 70 21.92 2.41 15.60
CA GLY A 70 22.90 1.69 14.77
C GLY A 70 24.27 1.59 15.45
N GLU A 71 24.75 2.66 16.07
CA GLU A 71 26.02 2.66 16.82
C GLU A 71 25.96 1.69 18.02
N LEU A 72 24.82 1.62 18.71
CA LEU A 72 24.61 0.72 19.83
C LEU A 72 24.62 -0.76 19.39
N GLU A 73 23.90 -1.10 18.32
CA GLU A 73 23.88 -2.48 17.82
C GLU A 73 25.27 -2.90 17.32
N GLN A 74 25.98 -2.03 16.59
CA GLN A 74 27.34 -2.32 16.15
C GLN A 74 28.31 -2.55 17.33
N THR A 75 28.15 -1.81 18.42
CA THR A 75 28.98 -1.98 19.61
C THR A 75 28.68 -3.30 20.31
N LYS A 76 27.40 -3.68 20.34
CA LYS A 76 26.95 -4.96 20.90
C LYS A 76 27.48 -6.15 20.09
N ASP A 77 27.46 -6.08 18.76
CA ASP A 77 28.03 -7.12 17.90
C ASP A 77 29.53 -7.29 18.13
N LYS A 78 30.28 -6.18 18.24
CA LYS A 78 31.71 -6.19 18.56
C LYS A 78 31.99 -6.80 19.94
N LEU A 79 31.13 -6.51 20.92
CA LEU A 79 31.25 -7.07 22.27
C LEU A 79 31.02 -8.58 22.25
N GLU A 80 29.99 -9.04 21.55
CA GLU A 80 29.69 -10.47 21.39
C GLU A 80 30.84 -11.20 20.69
N GLN A 81 31.39 -10.62 19.62
CA GLN A 81 32.55 -11.17 18.94
C GLN A 81 33.76 -11.27 19.88
N ALA A 82 34.10 -10.19 20.59
CA ALA A 82 35.22 -10.20 21.53
C ALA A 82 35.01 -11.23 22.66
N GLN A 83 33.78 -11.38 23.14
CA GLN A 83 33.43 -12.38 24.14
C GLN A 83 33.59 -13.81 23.61
N ASN A 84 33.15 -14.06 22.37
CA ASN A 84 33.30 -15.36 21.71
C ASN A 84 34.78 -15.70 21.49
N GLU A 85 35.58 -14.72 21.04
CA GLU A 85 37.03 -14.88 20.90
C GLU A 85 37.67 -15.19 22.26
N LEU A 86 37.42 -14.39 23.29
CA LEU A 86 37.97 -14.63 24.64
C LEU A 86 37.58 -16.01 25.19
N SER A 87 36.35 -16.45 24.94
CA SER A 87 35.90 -17.78 25.32
C SER A 87 36.68 -18.89 24.60
N ALA A 88 37.01 -18.70 23.33
CA ALA A 88 37.81 -19.63 22.54
C ALA A 88 39.27 -19.66 23.00
N TRP A 89 39.85 -18.52 23.39
CA TRP A 89 41.20 -18.44 23.98
C TRP A 89 41.31 -19.12 25.34
N LYS A 90 40.20 -19.22 26.09
CA LYS A 90 40.17 -19.91 27.39
C LYS A 90 40.28 -21.44 27.27
N PHE A 91 40.22 -22.00 26.06
CA PHE A 91 40.28 -23.43 25.76
C PHE A 91 41.62 -23.91 25.17
N THR A 92 42.72 -23.19 25.37
CA THR A 92 44.06 -23.79 25.18
C THR A 92 44.47 -24.50 26.48
N PRO A 93 44.40 -25.84 26.56
CA PRO A 93 44.99 -26.56 27.68
C PRO A 93 46.51 -26.39 27.65
N ASP A 94 47.03 -25.59 28.57
CA ASP A 94 48.47 -25.56 28.85
C ASP A 94 48.88 -26.96 29.34
N ARG A 95 49.75 -27.61 28.56
CA ARG A 95 50.45 -28.83 28.96
C ARG A 95 51.55 -28.52 29.96
#